data_AF-A0A7U9DEK5-F1
#
_entry.id   AF-A0A7U9DEK5-F1
#
_cell.length_a   1.000
_cell.length_b   1.000
_cell.length_c   1.000
_cell.angle_alpha   90.00
_cell.angle_beta   90.00
_cell.angle_gamma   90.00
#
_symmetry.space_group_name_H-M   'P 1'
#
loop_
_entity.id
_entity.type
_entity.pdbx_description
1 polymer ?
#
loop_
_entity_poly.entity_id
_entity_poly.type
_entity_poly.pdbx_seq_one_letter_code
_entity_poly.pdbx_strand_id
1 'polypeptide(L)'
;MIDLYFAPTPNGHKITLFLEEARLDYRLIKVDLGKGSQFRPEFLRISPNNKIPAIVDHSPIDDGKPLSIFESGAILLYLAEKTGLFLSHEPRERAATLQWLFWQVGGLGPMLGQNHHFNHAASAML
;
A
#
# COMPACT_ATOMS: atom_id res chain seq x y z
N MET A 1 1.83 11.73 -11.94
CA MET A 1 1.89 12.12 -10.51
C MET A 1 1.04 11.14 -9.71
N ILE A 2 1.56 10.64 -8.58
CA ILE A 2 0.85 9.68 -7.72
C ILE A 2 0.21 10.41 -6.53
N ASP A 3 -1.08 10.21 -6.29
CA ASP A 3 -1.69 10.53 -4.99
C ASP A 3 -1.57 9.32 -4.07
N LEU A 4 -0.93 9.49 -2.91
CA LEU A 4 -0.82 8.44 -1.89
C LEU A 4 -1.67 8.77 -0.67
N TYR A 5 -2.73 7.99 -0.46
CA TYR A 5 -3.55 8.05 0.74
C TYR A 5 -2.89 7.28 1.89
N PHE A 6 -2.46 8.01 2.92
CA PHE A 6 -1.45 7.57 3.87
C PHE A 6 -1.85 7.76 5.33
N ALA A 7 -1.40 6.84 6.18
CA ALA A 7 -1.20 7.04 7.60
C ALA A 7 0.17 6.43 8.01
N PRO A 8 0.87 6.98 9.02
CA PRO A 8 2.20 6.54 9.44
C PRO A 8 2.12 5.17 10.14
N THR A 9 2.03 4.13 9.33
CA THR A 9 1.83 2.74 9.72
C THR A 9 2.78 1.85 8.92
N PRO A 10 3.04 0.60 9.36
CA PRO A 10 3.90 -0.32 8.61
C PRO A 10 3.46 -0.50 7.15
N ASN A 11 2.15 -0.61 6.88
CA ASN A 11 1.65 -0.75 5.50
C ASN A 11 1.78 0.56 4.71
N GLY A 12 1.54 1.72 5.33
CA GLY A 12 1.72 3.02 4.68
C GLY A 12 3.18 3.26 4.26
N HIS A 13 4.13 2.94 5.14
CA HIS A 13 5.56 3.15 4.90
C HIS A 13 6.12 2.33 3.75
N LYS A 14 5.54 1.16 3.43
CA LYS A 14 5.93 0.37 2.25
C LYS A 14 5.90 1.22 0.98
N ILE A 15 4.88 2.06 0.83
CA ILE A 15 4.66 2.80 -0.40
C ILE A 15 5.50 4.07 -0.42
N THR A 16 5.65 4.77 0.71
CA THR A 16 6.58 5.92 0.76
C THR A 16 8.01 5.47 0.49
N LEU A 17 8.46 4.33 1.05
CA LEU A 17 9.80 3.80 0.77
C LEU A 17 10.00 3.53 -0.73
N PHE A 18 9.04 2.86 -1.38
CA PHE A 18 9.11 2.64 -2.82
C PHE A 18 9.19 3.96 -3.59
N LEU A 19 8.31 4.93 -3.30
CA LEU A 19 8.23 6.19 -4.03
C LEU A 19 9.51 7.02 -3.88
N GLU A 20 10.09 7.07 -2.69
CA GLU A 20 11.37 7.74 -2.42
C GLU A 20 12.54 7.05 -3.16
N GLU A 21 12.64 5.72 -3.07
CA GLU A 21 13.70 4.95 -3.76
C GLU A 21 13.59 5.07 -5.29
N ALA A 22 12.36 5.04 -5.83
CA ALA A 22 12.08 5.23 -7.25
C ALA A 22 12.20 6.69 -7.70
N ARG A 23 12.34 7.63 -6.76
CA ARG A 23 12.31 9.09 -6.99
C ARG A 23 11.09 9.53 -7.80
N LEU A 24 9.92 8.98 -7.48
CA LEU A 24 8.66 9.33 -8.12
C LEU A 24 8.01 10.51 -7.41
N ASP A 25 7.52 11.48 -8.19
CA ASP A 25 6.71 12.57 -7.64
C ASP A 25 5.36 12.05 -7.13
N TYR A 26 5.09 12.34 -5.86
CA TYR A 26 3.83 12.00 -5.23
C TYR A 26 3.31 13.09 -4.30
N ARG A 27 1.98 13.13 -4.18
CA ARG A 27 1.28 13.93 -3.18
C ARG A 27 0.81 13.01 -2.06
N LEU A 28 1.27 13.27 -0.85
CA LEU A 28 0.85 12.53 0.34
C LEU A 28 -0.45 13.13 0.90
N ILE A 29 -1.51 12.32 0.91
CA ILE A 29 -2.85 12.68 1.40
C ILE A 29 -3.10 11.95 2.71
N LYS A 30 -3.15 12.68 3.82
CA LYS A 30 -3.35 12.09 5.15
C LYS A 30 -4.76 11.52 5.31
N VAL A 31 -4.84 10.27 5.74
CA VAL A 31 -6.08 9.62 6.21
C VAL A 31 -5.99 9.45 7.73
N ASP A 32 -6.81 10.20 8.47
CA ASP A 32 -6.84 10.11 9.93
C ASP A 32 -7.66 8.89 10.38
N LEU A 33 -6.94 7.81 10.71
CA LEU A 33 -7.54 6.54 11.14
C LEU A 33 -8.23 6.63 12.50
N GLY A 34 -7.75 7.51 13.39
CA GLY A 34 -8.33 7.72 14.72
C GLY A 34 -9.68 8.43 14.66
N LYS A 35 -9.91 9.23 13.60
CA LYS A 35 -11.20 9.88 13.31
C LYS A 35 -12.09 9.11 12.35
N GLY A 36 -11.70 7.90 11.94
CA GLY A 36 -12.50 7.10 11.00
C GLY A 36 -12.54 7.64 9.57
N SER A 37 -11.55 8.44 9.13
CA SER A 37 -11.52 9.04 7.79
C SER A 37 -11.54 8.02 6.65
N GLN A 38 -11.13 6.79 6.93
CA GLN A 38 -11.15 5.63 6.03
C GLN A 38 -12.57 5.08 5.74
N PHE A 39 -13.59 5.57 6.44
CA PHE A 39 -14.99 5.19 6.21
C PHE A 39 -15.76 6.23 5.39
N ARG A 40 -15.12 7.35 5.04
CA ARG A 40 -15.78 8.41 4.28
C ARG A 40 -16.07 7.95 2.85
N PRO A 41 -17.24 8.27 2.27
CA PRO A 41 -17.63 7.81 0.93
C PRO A 41 -16.59 8.11 -0.16
N GLU A 42 -15.93 9.27 -0.10
CA GLU A 42 -14.89 9.66 -1.05
C GLU A 42 -13.67 8.73 -1.01
N PHE A 43 -13.28 8.24 0.17
CA PHE A 43 -12.17 7.30 0.31
C PHE A 43 -12.59 5.89 -0.10
N LEU A 44 -13.81 5.47 0.23
CA LEU A 44 -14.32 4.14 -0.13
C LEU A 44 -14.46 3.95 -1.65
N ARG A 45 -14.61 5.03 -2.43
CA ARG A 45 -14.53 4.99 -3.90
C ARG A 45 -13.14 4.59 -4.42
N ILE A 46 -12.10 4.75 -3.62
CA ILE A 46 -10.69 4.45 -3.96
C ILE A 46 -10.28 3.13 -3.30
N SER A 47 -10.62 2.94 -2.03
CA SER A 47 -10.31 1.75 -1.23
C SER A 47 -11.58 1.27 -0.52
N PRO A 48 -12.38 0.42 -1.18
CA PRO A 48 -13.63 -0.10 -0.61
C PRO A 48 -13.40 -1.02 0.60
N ASN A 49 -12.18 -1.53 0.79
CA ASN A 49 -11.76 -2.29 1.98
C ASN A 49 -11.45 -1.38 3.18
N ASN A 50 -11.77 -0.08 3.11
CA ASN A 50 -11.61 0.91 4.18
C ASN A 50 -10.21 0.93 4.84
N LYS A 51 -9.15 0.63 4.07
CA LYS A 51 -7.78 0.54 4.57
C LYS A 51 -6.82 1.36 3.70
N ILE A 52 -5.81 1.91 4.36
CA ILE A 52 -4.61 2.47 3.73
C ILE A 52 -3.52 1.37 3.67
N PRO A 53 -2.50 1.53 2.80
CA PRO A 53 -2.37 2.55 1.76
C PRO A 53 -3.33 2.32 0.59
N ALA A 54 -3.65 3.42 -0.09
CA ALA A 54 -4.27 3.41 -1.41
C ALA A 54 -3.61 4.49 -2.26
N ILE A 55 -3.54 4.28 -3.58
CA ILE A 55 -3.03 5.29 -4.52
C ILE A 55 -4.07 5.63 -5.57
N VAL A 56 -3.91 6.82 -6.16
CA VAL A 56 -4.47 7.15 -7.47
C VAL A 56 -3.31 7.56 -8.37
N ASP A 57 -3.11 6.83 -9.46
CA ASP A 57 -2.18 7.21 -10.51
C ASP A 57 -2.90 8.03 -11.58
N HIS A 58 -2.48 9.28 -11.75
CA HIS A 58 -3.03 10.20 -12.74
C HIS A 58 -2.37 10.08 -14.12
N SER A 59 -1.38 9.19 -14.28
CA SER A 59 -0.66 8.98 -15.53
C SER A 59 -0.34 7.48 -15.72
N PRO A 60 -1.38 6.62 -15.83
CA PRO A 60 -1.18 5.18 -16.01
C PRO A 60 -0.49 4.87 -17.34
N ILE A 61 0.12 3.70 -17.44
CA ILE A 61 0.96 3.30 -18.60
C ILE A 61 0.17 3.16 -19.92
N ASP A 62 -1.15 3.02 -19.82
CA ASP A 62 -2.07 2.88 -20.95
C ASP A 62 -2.69 4.22 -21.40
N ASP A 63 -2.21 5.35 -20.85
CA ASP A 63 -2.77 6.70 -21.05
C ASP A 63 -4.27 6.80 -20.75
N GLY A 64 -4.79 5.88 -19.92
CA GLY A 64 -6.19 5.80 -19.53
C GLY A 64 -6.60 6.86 -18.50
N LYS A 65 -7.84 6.69 -18.00
CA LYS A 65 -8.34 7.47 -16.86
C LYS A 65 -7.52 7.16 -15.59
N PRO A 66 -7.52 8.07 -14.59
CA PRO A 66 -6.81 7.83 -13.34
C PRO A 66 -7.14 6.46 -12.72
N LEU A 67 -6.11 5.74 -12.31
CA LEU A 67 -6.21 4.37 -11.81
C LEU A 67 -6.07 4.34 -10.28
N SER A 68 -7.12 3.91 -9.59
CA SER A 68 -7.11 3.72 -8.13
C SER A 68 -6.73 2.29 -7.75
N ILE A 69 -5.80 2.13 -6.81
CA ILE A 69 -5.31 0.82 -6.34
C ILE A 69 -5.20 0.83 -4.81
N PHE A 70 -5.75 -0.18 -4.15
CA PHE A 70 -5.54 -0.48 -2.73
C PHE A 70 -4.81 -1.82 -2.57
N GLU A 71 -4.51 -2.22 -1.32
CA GLU A 71 -3.59 -3.32 -0.96
C GLU A 71 -2.12 -2.98 -1.22
N SER A 72 -1.30 -2.92 -0.16
CA SER A 72 0.10 -2.50 -0.28
C SER A 72 0.93 -3.40 -1.20
N GLY A 73 0.64 -4.71 -1.24
CA GLY A 73 1.32 -5.64 -2.13
C GLY A 73 1.00 -5.40 -3.60
N ALA A 74 -0.28 -5.12 -3.91
CA ALA A 74 -0.72 -4.80 -5.26
C ALA A 74 -0.14 -3.46 -5.74
N ILE A 75 -0.08 -2.46 -4.85
CA ILE A 75 0.52 -1.15 -5.16
C ILE A 75 2.02 -1.29 -5.46
N LEU A 76 2.78 -2.04 -4.64
CA LEU A 76 4.20 -2.28 -4.89
C LEU A 76 4.43 -2.99 -6.22
N LEU A 77 3.65 -4.04 -6.51
CA LEU A 77 3.74 -4.76 -7.77
C LEU A 77 3.44 -3.85 -8.97
N TYR A 78 2.35 -3.07 -8.88
CA TYR A 78 1.96 -2.11 -9.91
C TYR A 78 3.04 -1.07 -10.18
N LEU A 79 3.58 -0.44 -9.13
CA LEU A 79 4.61 0.58 -9.29
C LEU A 79 5.90 -0.03 -9.84
N ALA A 80 6.29 -1.22 -9.39
CA ALA A 80 7.46 -1.93 -9.90
C ALA A 80 7.34 -2.26 -11.40
N GLU A 81 6.17 -2.73 -11.84
CA GLU A 81 5.90 -2.99 -13.25
C GLU A 81 5.84 -1.71 -14.08
N LYS A 82 5.24 -0.65 -13.55
CA LYS A 82 5.18 0.66 -14.20
C LYS A 82 6.56 1.25 -14.43
N THR A 83 7.46 1.14 -13.46
CA THR A 83 8.79 1.78 -13.52
C THR A 83 9.90 0.87 -14.04
N GLY A 84 9.69 -0.45 -14.05
CA GLY A 84 10.75 -1.44 -14.28
C GLY A 84 11.79 -1.48 -13.15
N LEU A 85 11.42 -1.07 -11.92
CA LEU A 85 12.33 -1.01 -10.77
C LEU A 85 11.92 -1.99 -9.68
N PHE A 86 12.89 -2.47 -8.92
CA PHE A 86 12.72 -3.27 -7.69
C PHE A 86 11.98 -4.62 -7.86
N LEU A 87 11.74 -5.04 -9.09
CA LEU A 87 11.23 -6.36 -9.44
C LEU A 87 11.94 -6.84 -10.71
N SER A 88 12.71 -7.92 -10.59
CA SER A 88 13.46 -8.47 -11.71
C SER A 88 12.55 -8.92 -12.85
N HIS A 89 13.03 -8.80 -14.08
CA HIS A 89 12.42 -9.41 -15.27
C HIS A 89 12.96 -10.83 -15.52
N GLU A 90 14.03 -11.25 -14.83
CA GLU A 90 14.53 -12.62 -14.90
C GLU A 90 13.52 -13.55 -14.20
N PRO A 91 13.03 -14.63 -14.86
CA PRO A 91 11.93 -15.43 -14.35
C PRO A 91 12.12 -16.02 -12.95
N ARG A 92 13.33 -16.51 -12.61
CA ARG A 92 13.58 -17.17 -11.32
C ARG A 92 13.66 -16.16 -10.18
N GLU A 93 14.38 -15.06 -10.39
CA GLU A 93 14.48 -13.97 -9.43
C GLU A 93 13.12 -13.31 -9.22
N ARG A 94 12.37 -13.03 -10.29
CA ARG A 94 10.99 -12.52 -10.19
C ARG A 94 10.11 -13.43 -9.37
N ALA A 95 10.13 -14.74 -9.64
CA ALA A 95 9.33 -15.71 -8.90
C ALA A 95 9.69 -15.72 -7.40
N ALA A 96 10.99 -15.67 -7.07
CA ALA A 96 11.45 -15.60 -5.68
C ALA A 96 11.01 -14.29 -4.99
N THR A 97 11.15 -13.13 -5.64
CA THR A 97 10.71 -11.84 -5.12
C THR A 97 9.21 -11.83 -4.84
N LEU A 98 8.41 -12.31 -5.79
CA LEU A 98 6.96 -12.39 -5.62
C LEU A 98 6.58 -13.37 -4.51
N GLN A 99 7.24 -14.53 -4.39
CA GLN A 99 7.00 -15.47 -3.30
C GLN A 99 7.16 -14.79 -1.93
N TRP A 100 8.23 -14.01 -1.73
CA TRP A 100 8.46 -13.30 -0.47
C TRP A 100 7.49 -12.13 -0.25
N LEU A 101 7.11 -11.41 -1.31
CA LEU A 101 6.05 -10.41 -1.23
C LEU A 101 4.73 -11.04 -0.75
N PHE A 102 4.34 -12.17 -1.34
CA PHE A 102 3.11 -12.89 -0.99
C PHE A 102 3.18 -13.51 0.41
N TRP A 103 4.31 -14.06 0.82
CA TRP A 103 4.55 -14.48 2.20
C TRP A 103 4.36 -13.33 3.19
N GLN A 104 4.87 -12.13 2.86
CA GLN A 104 4.74 -10.97 3.72
C GLN A 104 3.27 -10.55 3.90
N VAL A 105 2.53 -10.41 2.80
CA VAL A 105 1.12 -9.94 2.84
C VAL A 105 0.16 -11.00 3.39
N GLY A 106 0.46 -12.30 3.21
CA GLY A 106 -0.36 -13.40 3.73
C GLY A 106 0.00 -13.88 5.14
N GLY A 107 1.23 -13.62 5.61
CA GLY A 107 1.74 -14.13 6.87
C GLY A 107 2.26 -13.02 7.79
N LEU A 108 3.44 -12.47 7.49
CA LEU A 108 4.15 -11.55 8.39
C LEU A 108 3.29 -10.35 8.81
N GLY A 109 2.69 -9.66 7.85
CA GLY A 109 1.86 -8.48 8.09
C GLY A 109 0.63 -8.81 8.95
N PRO A 110 -0.23 -9.74 8.51
CA PRO A 110 -1.41 -10.14 9.28
C PRO A 110 -1.10 -10.59 10.72
N MET A 111 -0.11 -11.47 10.89
CA MET A 111 0.20 -12.06 12.19
C MET A 111 0.83 -11.05 13.17
N LEU A 112 1.74 -10.18 12.70
CA LEU A 112 2.26 -9.10 13.53
C LEU A 112 1.21 -8.03 13.85
N GLY A 113 0.22 -7.84 12.96
CA GLY A 113 -0.94 -7.00 13.25
C GLY A 113 -1.77 -7.54 14.43
N GLN A 114 -1.99 -8.86 14.50
CA GLN A 114 -2.67 -9.47 15.64
C GLN A 114 -1.84 -9.35 16.92
N ASN A 115 -0.53 -9.62 16.86
CA ASN A 115 0.38 -9.43 17.99
C ASN A 115 0.29 -8.00 18.56
N HIS A 116 0.36 -6.99 17.69
CA HIS A 116 0.23 -5.59 18.11
C HIS A 116 -1.14 -5.30 18.76
N HIS A 117 -2.23 -5.83 18.19
CA HIS A 117 -3.57 -5.66 18.75
C HIS A 117 -3.65 -6.16 20.20
N PHE A 118 -3.19 -7.39 20.47
CA PHE A 118 -3.27 -7.97 21.82
C PHE A 118 -2.33 -7.33 22.83
N ASN A 119 -1.21 -6.76 22.39
CA ASN A 119 -0.27 -6.08 23.28
C ASN A 119 -0.63 -4.62 23.60
N HIS A 120 -1.37 -3.94 22.72
CA HIS A 120 -1.54 -2.48 22.83
C HIS A 120 -2.98 -1.97 22.70
N ALA A 121 -3.86 -2.69 22.00
CA ALA A 121 -5.22 -2.22 21.72
C ALA A 121 -6.28 -2.96 22.54
N ALA A 122 -6.16 -4.28 22.69
CA ALA A 122 -7.13 -5.11 23.40
C ALA A 122 -7.12 -4.85 24.92
N SER A 123 -5.95 -4.64 25.53
CA SER A 123 -5.84 -4.41 26.98
C SER A 123 -6.47 -3.11 27.47
N ALA A 124 -6.77 -2.15 26.57
CA ALA A 124 -7.45 -0.90 26.92
C ALA A 124 -8.99 -1.03 27.00
N MET A 125 -9.54 -2.24 26.78
CA MET A 125 -10.99 -2.52 26.80
C MET A 125 -11.45 -3.31 28.04
N LEU A 126 -10.58 -3.53 29.02
CA LEU A 126 -10.90 -4.10 30.34
C LEU A 126 -10.67 -3.04 31.42
#